data_AF-A0A443NNA3-F1
#
_entry.id   AF-A0A443NNA3-F1
#
_cell.length_a   1.000
_cell.length_b   1.000
_cell.length_c   1.000
_cell.angle_alpha   90.00
_cell.angle_beta   90.00
_cell.angle_gamma   90.00
#
_symmetry.space_group_name_H-M   'P 1'
#
loop_
_entity.id
_entity.type
_entity.pdbx_description
1 polymer ?
#
loop_
_entity_poly.entity_id
_entity_poly.type
_entity_poly.pdbx_seq_one_letter_code
_entity_poly.pdbx_strand_id
1 'polypeptide(L)'
;MGSETNLTTMVSRQQCKVTEWSGGLYVSPTIAGSRPGGLIAGAWAAMMSIGLKGYLDNTRLIMEVSRQIQNGVEEIPELFIIGRPDMTIVAFGSNIIDIFEVNDLMSSKGWHLNALQKPNSIHICVTLQHVPVVIDFIRDLRESVNTVKENPGPISGGLAPIYGAAGKMPDRGTVQDLLVHYMDSSC
;
A
#
# COMPACT_ATOMS: atom_id res chain seq x y z
N MET A 1 -16.10 0.75 35.78
CA MET A 1 -14.96 0.01 36.38
C MET A 1 -14.22 -0.68 35.24
N GLY A 2 -13.28 0.05 34.62
CA GLY A 2 -12.46 -0.48 33.54
C GLY A 2 -11.25 -1.19 34.13
N SER A 3 -11.05 -2.45 33.77
CA SER A 3 -9.82 -3.18 34.08
C SER A 3 -8.69 -2.60 33.25
N GLU A 4 -7.78 -1.88 33.90
CA GLU A 4 -6.47 -1.56 33.33
C GLU A 4 -5.80 -2.89 32.96
N THR A 5 -5.72 -3.14 31.65
CA THR A 5 -5.02 -4.30 31.14
C THR A 5 -3.54 -3.97 31.23
N ASN A 6 -2.89 -4.43 32.30
CA ASN A 6 -1.48 -4.20 32.53
C ASN A 6 -0.65 -4.78 31.35
N LEU A 7 0.27 -4.01 30.78
CA LEU A 7 1.11 -4.39 29.62
C LEU A 7 1.78 -5.75 29.81
N THR A 8 2.22 -6.06 31.03
CA THR A 8 2.81 -7.36 31.39
C THR A 8 1.82 -8.52 31.22
N THR A 9 0.53 -8.30 31.49
CA THR A 9 -0.54 -9.29 31.30
C THR A 9 -0.82 -9.53 29.82
N MET A 10 -0.65 -8.54 28.94
CA MET A 10 -0.81 -8.73 27.49
C MET A 10 0.32 -9.55 26.88
N VAL A 11 1.58 -9.23 27.22
CA VAL A 11 2.75 -9.95 26.70
C VAL A 11 2.73 -11.43 27.11
N SER A 12 2.35 -11.72 28.35
CA SER A 12 2.27 -13.10 28.83
C SER A 12 1.16 -13.92 28.17
N ARG A 13 0.11 -13.29 27.62
CA ARG A 13 -0.96 -13.96 26.86
C ARG A 13 -0.59 -14.22 25.40
N GLN A 14 0.36 -13.48 24.84
CA GLN A 14 0.85 -13.66 23.47
C GLN A 14 1.80 -14.86 23.33
N GLN A 15 2.55 -15.17 24.38
CA GLN A 15 3.56 -16.22 24.37
C GLN A 15 2.95 -17.62 24.23
N CYS A 16 3.50 -18.43 23.32
CA CYS A 16 3.26 -19.87 23.31
C CYS A 16 4.14 -20.55 24.36
N LYS A 17 3.54 -21.36 25.23
CA LYS A 17 4.21 -22.03 26.35
C LYS A 17 3.81 -23.50 26.33
N VAL A 18 4.79 -24.39 26.29
CA VAL A 18 4.55 -25.84 26.28
C VAL A 18 5.39 -26.46 27.38
N THR A 19 4.72 -27.05 28.37
CA THR A 19 5.37 -27.68 29.55
C THR A 19 5.46 -29.19 29.43
N GLU A 20 4.53 -29.82 28.71
CA GLU A 20 4.38 -31.29 28.64
C GLU A 20 5.08 -31.92 27.42
N TRP A 21 5.90 -31.17 26.69
CA TRP A 21 6.62 -31.72 25.55
C TRP A 21 7.84 -32.52 26.00
N SER A 22 8.02 -33.73 25.46
CA SER A 22 9.14 -34.62 25.83
C SER A 22 10.52 -34.04 25.48
N GLY A 23 10.59 -33.05 24.59
CA GLY A 23 11.81 -32.29 24.28
C GLY A 23 12.22 -31.26 25.35
N GLY A 24 11.43 -31.12 26.42
CA GLY A 24 11.68 -30.22 27.54
C GLY A 24 10.81 -28.96 27.50
N LEU A 25 11.09 -28.03 28.42
CA LEU A 25 10.37 -26.77 28.53
C LEU A 25 10.57 -25.91 27.27
N TYR A 26 9.48 -25.48 26.66
CA TYR A 26 9.52 -24.66 25.45
C TYR A 26 8.67 -23.38 25.60
N VAL A 27 9.23 -22.26 25.17
CA VAL A 27 8.53 -20.97 25.10
C VAL A 27 8.90 -20.23 23.82
N SER A 28 7.91 -19.64 23.15
CA SER A 28 8.15 -18.70 22.06
C SER A 28 7.36 -17.40 22.25
N PRO A 29 7.99 -16.22 22.07
CA PRO A 29 7.33 -14.92 22.20
C PRO A 29 6.44 -14.55 21.00
N THR A 30 6.57 -15.26 19.87
CA THR A 30 5.82 -15.03 18.63
C THR A 30 5.45 -16.36 17.97
N ILE A 31 4.84 -16.34 16.79
CA ILE A 31 4.40 -17.54 16.08
C ILE A 31 5.57 -18.51 15.78
N ALA A 32 6.71 -17.98 15.30
CA ALA A 32 7.84 -18.81 14.89
C ALA A 32 8.65 -19.34 16.09
N GLY A 33 9.27 -20.52 15.92
CA GLY A 33 10.35 -21.01 16.78
C GLY A 33 11.71 -20.46 16.33
N SER A 34 12.34 -21.14 15.37
CA SER A 34 13.54 -20.65 14.67
C SER A 34 13.22 -19.34 13.92
N ARG A 35 14.14 -18.36 14.00
CA ARG A 35 13.98 -17.03 13.40
C ARG A 35 15.23 -16.61 12.62
N PRO A 36 15.10 -15.90 11.49
CA PRO A 36 16.23 -15.42 10.71
C PRO A 36 16.93 -14.24 11.41
N GLY A 37 17.96 -14.54 12.22
CA GLY A 37 18.69 -13.53 13.00
C GLY A 37 19.29 -12.39 12.19
N GLY A 38 19.62 -12.63 10.91
CA GLY A 38 20.14 -11.61 9.99
C GLY A 38 19.18 -10.43 9.78
N LEU A 39 17.87 -10.67 9.68
CA LEU A 39 16.89 -9.58 9.52
C LEU A 39 16.78 -8.71 10.78
N ILE A 40 16.94 -9.32 11.96
CA ILE A 40 16.94 -8.60 13.24
C ILE A 40 18.19 -7.70 13.32
N ALA A 41 19.36 -8.24 12.98
CA ALA A 41 20.60 -7.46 12.92
C ALA A 41 20.52 -6.34 11.87
N GLY A 42 19.93 -6.60 10.69
CA GLY A 42 19.71 -5.61 9.65
C GLY A 42 18.78 -4.47 10.09
N ALA A 43 17.67 -4.78 10.76
CA ALA A 43 16.77 -3.77 11.32
C ALA A 43 17.48 -2.91 12.37
N TRP A 44 18.25 -3.53 13.28
CA TRP A 44 19.05 -2.79 14.26
C TRP A 44 20.09 -1.89 13.58
N ALA A 45 20.81 -2.40 12.60
CA ALA A 45 21.81 -1.64 11.86
C ALA A 45 21.20 -0.44 11.12
N ALA A 46 20.02 -0.60 10.51
CA ALA A 46 19.29 0.50 9.86
C ALA A 46 18.84 1.57 10.88
N MET A 47 18.29 1.15 12.03
CA MET A 47 17.90 2.09 13.08
C MET A 47 19.08 2.91 13.60
N MET A 48 20.21 2.24 13.84
CA MET A 48 21.42 2.89 14.36
C MET A 48 22.10 3.79 13.34
N SER A 49 22.14 3.39 12.06
CA SER A 49 22.78 4.18 11.01
C SER A 49 21.98 5.43 10.62
N ILE A 50 20.66 5.34 10.63
CA ILE A 50 19.77 6.47 10.34
C ILE A 50 19.69 7.43 11.54
N GLY A 51 19.49 6.88 12.74
CA GLY A 51 19.35 7.64 13.98
C GLY A 51 18.15 8.60 13.98
N LEU A 52 17.90 9.27 15.12
CA LEU A 52 16.75 10.16 15.28
C LEU A 52 16.72 11.28 14.22
N LYS A 53 17.87 11.93 13.99
CA LYS A 53 17.98 13.02 13.01
C LYS A 53 17.66 12.54 11.60
N GLY A 54 18.22 11.40 11.17
CA GLY A 54 17.94 10.86 9.83
C GLY A 54 16.48 10.49 9.64
N TYR A 55 15.82 9.96 10.67
CA TYR A 55 14.37 9.71 10.60
C TYR A 55 13.57 11.00 10.48
N LEU A 56 13.90 12.05 11.25
CA LEU A 56 13.24 13.35 11.14
C LEU A 56 13.41 13.98 9.75
N ASP A 57 14.63 13.97 9.22
CA ASP A 57 14.95 14.52 7.89
C ASP A 57 14.22 13.74 6.78
N ASN A 58 14.25 12.40 6.84
CA ASN A 58 13.55 11.54 5.90
C ASN A 58 12.03 11.73 5.96
N THR A 59 11.45 11.77 7.16
CA THR A 59 10.02 12.03 7.33
C THR A 59 9.64 13.39 6.76
N ARG A 60 10.43 14.45 7.01
CA ARG A 60 10.17 15.79 6.45
C ARG A 60 10.08 15.74 4.92
N LEU A 61 11.05 15.10 4.26
CA LEU A 61 11.09 14.98 2.80
C LEU A 61 9.88 14.22 2.25
N ILE A 62 9.54 13.07 2.84
CA ILE A 62 8.40 12.25 2.38
C ILE A 62 7.08 13.01 2.56
N MET A 63 6.92 13.72 3.70
CA MET A 63 5.72 14.50 3.98
C MET A 63 5.56 15.70 3.03
N GLU A 64 6.67 16.33 2.65
CA GLU A 64 6.68 17.41 1.65
C GLU A 64 6.23 16.91 0.28
N VAL A 65 6.76 15.76 -0.18
CA VAL A 65 6.36 15.13 -1.44
C VAL A 65 4.91 14.68 -1.40
N SER A 66 4.44 14.08 -0.30
CA SER A 66 3.03 13.71 -0.13
C SER A 66 2.11 14.91 -0.32
N ARG A 67 2.46 16.06 0.24
CA ARG A 67 1.68 17.30 0.08
C ARG A 67 1.70 17.82 -1.36
N GLN A 68 2.85 17.76 -2.03
CA GLN A 68 2.93 18.13 -3.45
C GLN A 68 2.05 17.25 -4.32
N ILE A 69 2.03 15.93 -4.07
CA ILE A 69 1.15 15.00 -4.78
C ILE A 69 -0.33 15.31 -4.49
N GLN A 70 -0.70 15.55 -3.23
CA GLN A 70 -2.07 15.94 -2.87
C GLN A 70 -2.51 17.19 -3.64
N ASN A 71 -1.71 18.25 -3.61
CA ASN A 71 -2.00 19.49 -4.34
C ASN A 71 -2.08 19.24 -5.86
N GLY A 72 -1.14 18.47 -6.43
CA GLY A 72 -1.11 18.17 -7.85
C GLY A 72 -2.31 17.35 -8.34
N VAL A 73 -2.85 16.47 -7.48
CA VAL A 73 -4.10 15.75 -7.74
C VAL A 73 -5.31 16.68 -7.64
N GLU A 74 -5.37 17.54 -6.62
CA GLU A 74 -6.46 18.52 -6.45
C GLU A 74 -6.53 19.56 -7.58
N GLU A 75 -5.40 19.85 -8.24
CA GLU A 75 -5.34 20.70 -9.43
C GLU A 75 -5.91 20.04 -10.70
N ILE A 76 -6.16 18.72 -10.70
CA ILE A 76 -6.71 17.98 -11.84
C ILE A 76 -8.23 17.84 -11.65
N PRO A 77 -9.08 18.55 -12.43
CA PRO A 77 -10.52 18.63 -12.19
C PRO A 77 -11.26 17.29 -12.22
N GLU A 78 -10.72 16.31 -12.95
CA GLU A 78 -11.28 14.97 -13.06
C GLU A 78 -11.07 14.12 -11.80
N LEU A 79 -10.12 14.49 -10.95
CA LEU A 79 -9.71 13.69 -9.80
C LEU A 79 -10.22 14.28 -8.48
N PHE A 80 -10.36 13.42 -7.48
CA PHE A 80 -10.60 13.83 -6.10
C PHE A 80 -9.82 12.95 -5.13
N ILE A 81 -9.38 13.54 -4.03
CA ILE A 81 -8.73 12.83 -2.92
C ILE A 81 -9.76 12.07 -2.10
N ILE A 82 -9.44 10.82 -1.72
CA ILE A 82 -10.25 10.03 -0.79
C ILE A 82 -9.93 10.46 0.65
N GLY A 83 -10.88 11.14 1.29
CA GLY A 83 -10.75 11.59 2.68
C GLY A 83 -9.80 12.79 2.81
N ARG A 84 -8.98 12.79 3.87
CA ARG A 84 -7.98 13.83 4.15
C ARG A 84 -6.66 13.19 4.62
N PRO A 85 -5.76 12.80 3.70
CA PRO A 85 -4.55 12.08 4.07
C PRO A 85 -3.54 12.98 4.79
N ASP A 86 -3.38 12.78 6.09
CA ASP A 86 -2.44 13.55 6.92
C ASP A 86 -0.97 13.08 6.79
N MET A 87 -0.72 11.93 6.14
CA MET A 87 0.59 11.26 6.09
C MET A 87 1.02 10.93 4.64
N THR A 88 1.60 9.75 4.40
CA THR A 88 2.36 9.45 3.17
C THR A 88 1.58 8.64 2.15
N ILE A 89 0.35 8.21 2.45
CA ILE A 89 -0.49 7.46 1.52
C ILE A 89 -1.56 8.39 0.98
N VAL A 90 -1.56 8.60 -0.34
CA VAL A 90 -2.52 9.46 -1.03
C VAL A 90 -3.37 8.58 -1.94
N ALA A 91 -4.64 8.41 -1.58
CA ALA A 91 -5.62 7.71 -2.39
C ALA A 91 -6.50 8.73 -3.13
N PHE A 92 -6.74 8.50 -4.41
CA PHE A 92 -7.56 9.36 -5.26
C PHE A 92 -8.38 8.56 -6.26
N GLY A 93 -9.51 9.14 -6.66
CA GLY A 93 -10.46 8.54 -7.60
C GLY A 93 -10.98 9.56 -8.59
N SER A 94 -11.91 9.13 -9.44
CA SER A 94 -12.66 10.01 -10.34
C SER A 94 -14.12 9.60 -10.38
N ASN A 95 -15.00 10.60 -10.51
CA ASN A 95 -16.43 10.39 -10.75
C ASN A 95 -16.80 10.56 -12.24
N ILE A 96 -15.84 10.94 -13.09
CA ILE A 96 -16.10 11.29 -14.50
C ILE A 96 -15.31 10.45 -15.50
N ILE A 97 -14.19 9.85 -15.09
CA ILE A 97 -13.41 8.90 -15.91
C ILE A 97 -13.14 7.61 -15.14
N ASP A 98 -12.78 6.53 -15.84
CA ASP A 98 -12.38 5.27 -15.19
C ASP A 98 -10.96 5.41 -14.64
N ILE A 99 -10.85 5.42 -13.31
CA ILE A 99 -9.56 5.56 -12.62
C ILE A 99 -8.61 4.39 -12.89
N PHE A 100 -9.11 3.22 -13.27
CA PHE A 100 -8.25 2.09 -13.60
C PHE A 100 -7.65 2.21 -15.00
N GLU A 101 -8.31 2.86 -15.95
CA GLU A 101 -7.71 3.19 -17.24
C GLU A 101 -6.56 4.20 -17.06
N VAL A 102 -6.73 5.17 -16.17
CA VAL A 102 -5.64 6.07 -15.76
C VAL A 102 -4.48 5.27 -15.16
N ASN A 103 -4.77 4.29 -14.31
CA ASN A 103 -3.75 3.42 -13.71
C ASN A 103 -2.96 2.62 -14.75
N ASP A 104 -3.64 2.09 -15.77
CA ASP A 104 -3.01 1.33 -16.84
C ASP A 104 -2.07 2.22 -17.68
N LEU A 105 -2.47 3.46 -17.97
CA LEU A 105 -1.60 4.44 -18.64
C LEU A 105 -0.40 4.81 -17.78
N MET A 106 -0.61 5.07 -16.48
CA MET A 106 0.48 5.30 -15.54
C MET A 106 1.45 4.10 -15.50
N SER A 107 0.91 2.88 -15.52
CA SER A 107 1.70 1.65 -15.58
C SER A 107 2.53 1.53 -16.85
N SER A 108 1.99 1.93 -18.01
CA SER A 108 2.74 1.97 -19.27
C SER A 108 3.91 2.96 -19.26
N LYS A 109 3.84 3.98 -18.39
CA LYS A 109 4.91 4.96 -18.13
C LYS A 109 5.87 4.52 -17.02
N GLY A 110 5.68 3.33 -16.45
CA GLY A 110 6.52 2.74 -15.41
C GLY A 110 6.07 3.00 -13.97
N TRP A 111 4.89 3.60 -13.76
CA TRP A 111 4.34 3.85 -12.43
C TRP A 111 3.47 2.69 -11.95
N HIS A 112 3.82 2.07 -10.83
CA HIS A 112 3.05 0.98 -10.25
C HIS A 112 2.23 1.48 -9.04
N LEU A 113 0.98 1.86 -9.29
CA LEU A 113 0.05 2.30 -8.25
C LEU A 113 -0.84 1.16 -7.78
N ASN A 114 -1.33 1.26 -6.55
CA ASN A 114 -2.20 0.24 -5.99
C ASN A 114 -3.66 0.53 -6.37
N ALA A 115 -4.28 -0.37 -7.12
CA ALA A 115 -5.71 -0.32 -7.39
C ALA A 115 -6.54 -0.67 -6.15
N LEU A 116 -7.55 0.14 -5.87
CA LEU A 116 -8.43 0.05 -4.71
C LEU A 116 -9.89 -0.07 -5.15
N GLN A 117 -10.72 -0.55 -4.25
CA GLN A 117 -12.16 -0.73 -4.45
C GLN A 117 -12.94 -0.19 -3.25
N LYS A 118 -14.20 0.18 -3.49
CA LYS A 118 -15.14 0.73 -2.49
C LYS A 118 -14.66 2.04 -1.82
N PRO A 119 -14.53 3.15 -2.59
CA PRO A 119 -14.86 3.32 -4.01
C PRO A 119 -13.70 2.93 -4.94
N ASN A 120 -13.97 2.79 -6.24
CA ASN A 120 -12.91 2.62 -7.24
C ASN A 120 -11.94 3.79 -7.13
N SER A 121 -10.68 3.48 -6.85
CA SER A 121 -9.64 4.46 -6.60
C SER A 121 -8.27 3.83 -6.84
N ILE A 122 -7.24 4.65 -6.85
CA ILE A 122 -5.86 4.21 -6.80
C ILE A 122 -5.13 4.95 -5.69
N HIS A 123 -4.07 4.37 -5.14
CA HIS A 123 -3.20 5.08 -4.22
C HIS A 123 -1.72 4.97 -4.56
N ILE A 124 -0.99 5.99 -4.13
CA ILE A 124 0.46 5.97 -4.03
C ILE A 124 0.88 6.00 -2.56
N CYS A 125 1.83 5.14 -2.18
CA CYS A 125 2.51 5.19 -0.90
C CYS A 125 3.85 5.91 -1.11
N VAL A 126 3.93 7.17 -0.66
CA VAL A 126 5.10 8.01 -0.84
C VAL A 126 6.22 7.53 0.08
N THR A 127 7.39 7.37 -0.52
CA THR A 127 8.65 6.97 0.12
C THR A 127 9.77 7.89 -0.35
N LEU A 128 10.98 7.75 0.20
CA LEU A 128 12.14 8.56 -0.22
C LEU A 128 12.45 8.46 -1.72
N GLN A 129 12.09 7.36 -2.38
CA GLN A 129 12.32 7.17 -3.82
C GLN A 129 11.49 8.13 -4.69
N HIS A 130 10.45 8.73 -4.14
CA HIS A 130 9.56 9.63 -4.86
C HIS A 130 10.03 11.10 -4.81
N VAL A 131 10.96 11.43 -3.91
CA VAL A 131 11.50 12.80 -3.77
C VAL A 131 12.04 13.37 -5.08
N PRO A 132 12.88 12.65 -5.86
CA PRO A 132 13.42 13.21 -7.11
C PRO A 132 12.43 13.24 -8.27
N VAL A 133 11.31 12.51 -8.21
CA VAL A 133 10.44 12.24 -9.36
C VAL A 133 9.01 12.75 -9.19
N VAL A 134 8.73 13.52 -8.14
CA VAL A 134 7.38 14.02 -7.84
C VAL A 134 6.79 14.88 -8.98
N ILE A 135 7.62 15.68 -9.64
CA ILE A 135 7.18 16.53 -10.76
C ILE A 135 6.84 15.69 -11.98
N ASP A 136 7.64 14.67 -12.28
CA ASP A 136 7.38 13.73 -13.37
C ASP A 136 6.10 12.94 -13.09
N PHE A 137 5.88 12.49 -11.85
CA PHE A 137 4.65 11.82 -11.45
C PHE A 137 3.40 12.66 -11.73
N ILE A 138 3.40 13.94 -11.30
CA ILE A 138 2.25 14.83 -11.47
C ILE A 138 2.00 15.14 -12.96
N ARG A 139 3.07 15.36 -13.74
CA ARG A 139 2.97 15.55 -15.20
C ARG A 139 2.36 14.32 -15.85
N ASP A 140 2.92 13.15 -15.59
CA ASP A 140 2.49 11.89 -16.21
C ASP A 140 1.06 11.53 -15.83
N LEU A 141 0.64 11.84 -14.59
CA LEU A 141 -0.73 11.68 -14.12
C LEU A 141 -1.69 12.58 -14.90
N ARG A 142 -1.36 13.86 -15.04
CA ARG A 142 -2.17 14.83 -15.80
C ARG A 142 -2.34 14.42 -17.26
N GLU A 143 -1.25 13.98 -17.89
CA GLU A 143 -1.29 13.46 -19.26
C GLU A 143 -2.15 12.19 -19.39
N SER A 144 -2.04 11.26 -18.42
CA SER A 144 -2.83 10.02 -18.42
C SER A 144 -4.32 10.33 -18.26
N VAL A 145 -4.68 11.25 -17.36
CA VAL A 145 -6.06 11.73 -17.20
C VAL A 145 -6.59 12.36 -18.50
N ASN A 146 -5.81 13.23 -19.14
CA ASN A 146 -6.21 13.85 -20.41
C ASN A 146 -6.44 12.80 -21.51
N THR A 147 -5.56 11.80 -21.59
CA THR A 147 -5.68 10.72 -22.57
C THR A 147 -6.97 9.92 -22.40
N VAL A 148 -7.30 9.52 -21.16
CA VAL A 148 -8.54 8.79 -20.86
C VAL A 148 -9.77 9.65 -21.16
N LYS A 149 -9.69 10.96 -20.86
CA LYS A 149 -10.78 11.89 -21.14
C LYS A 149 -11.04 12.05 -22.63
N GLU A 150 -10.00 12.11 -23.45
CA GLU A 150 -10.12 12.24 -24.92
C GLU A 150 -10.51 10.93 -25.60
N ASN A 151 -10.00 9.81 -25.11
CA ASN A 151 -10.20 8.49 -25.71
C ASN A 151 -10.53 7.46 -24.62
N PRO A 152 -11.77 7.44 -24.11
CA PRO A 152 -12.18 6.50 -23.08
C PRO A 152 -12.19 5.06 -23.62
N GLY A 153 -11.69 4.13 -22.82
CA GLY A 153 -11.66 2.71 -23.17
C GLY A 153 -10.38 2.01 -22.72
N PRO A 154 -10.45 0.68 -22.51
CA PRO A 154 -9.33 -0.08 -21.99
C PRO A 154 -8.17 -0.10 -22.98
N ILE A 155 -6.96 0.07 -22.46
CA ILE A 155 -5.75 -0.15 -23.26
C ILE A 155 -5.49 -1.66 -23.40
N SER A 156 -4.90 -2.05 -24.54
CA SER A 156 -4.54 -3.44 -24.78
C SER A 156 -3.49 -3.91 -23.75
N GLY A 157 -3.76 -5.01 -23.05
CA GLY A 157 -2.88 -5.57 -22.03
C GLY A 157 -2.97 -4.90 -20.64
N GLY A 158 -3.88 -3.93 -20.46
CA GLY A 158 -4.14 -3.28 -19.18
C GLY A 158 -4.93 -4.17 -18.20
N LEU A 159 -4.88 -3.82 -16.90
CA LEU A 159 -5.58 -4.52 -15.83
C LEU A 159 -6.91 -3.85 -15.44
N ALA A 160 -7.27 -2.70 -16.04
CA ALA A 160 -8.51 -2.01 -15.75
C ALA A 160 -9.77 -2.88 -15.86
N PRO A 161 -9.92 -3.75 -16.89
CA PRO A 161 -11.06 -4.65 -16.96
C PRO A 161 -11.13 -5.63 -15.78
N ILE A 162 -9.97 -6.12 -15.29
CA ILE A 162 -9.89 -7.08 -14.19
C ILE A 162 -10.32 -6.40 -12.88
N TYR A 163 -9.73 -5.25 -12.55
CA TYR A 163 -10.08 -4.52 -11.33
C TYR A 163 -11.52 -3.98 -11.38
N GLY A 164 -11.97 -3.50 -12.54
CA GLY A 164 -13.35 -3.07 -12.76
C GLY A 164 -14.36 -4.20 -12.60
N ALA A 165 -14.06 -5.40 -13.11
CA ALA A 165 -14.91 -6.58 -12.95
C ALA A 165 -14.94 -7.08 -11.49
N ALA A 166 -13.77 -7.21 -10.86
CA ALA A 166 -13.66 -7.69 -9.47
C ALA A 166 -14.40 -6.77 -8.47
N GLY A 167 -14.41 -5.45 -8.73
CA GLY A 167 -15.16 -4.49 -7.93
C GLY A 167 -16.69 -4.68 -8.04
N LYS A 168 -17.18 -5.04 -9.23
CA LYS A 168 -18.61 -5.21 -9.55
C LYS A 168 -19.16 -6.60 -9.23
N MET A 169 -18.31 -7.62 -9.04
CA MET A 169 -18.75 -8.97 -8.72
C MET A 169 -19.49 -9.02 -7.36
N PRO A 170 -20.78 -9.44 -7.35
CA PRO A 170 -21.54 -9.59 -6.11
C PRO A 170 -21.13 -10.84 -5.34
N ASP A 171 -20.81 -11.93 -6.05
CA ASP A 171 -20.32 -13.16 -5.43
C ASP A 171 -18.83 -13.04 -5.08
N ARG A 172 -18.54 -13.13 -3.78
CA ARG A 172 -17.17 -13.09 -3.27
C ARG A 172 -16.49 -14.45 -3.27
N GLY A 173 -17.23 -15.56 -3.46
CA GLY A 173 -16.67 -16.89 -3.65
C GLY A 173 -15.87 -16.98 -4.95
N THR A 174 -16.44 -16.52 -6.06
CA THR A 174 -15.73 -16.46 -7.37
C THR A 174 -14.43 -15.63 -7.29
N VAL A 175 -14.44 -14.51 -6.55
CA VAL A 175 -13.22 -13.70 -6.35
C VAL A 175 -12.17 -14.48 -5.55
N GLN A 176 -12.59 -15.25 -4.54
CA GLN A 176 -11.69 -16.11 -3.77
C GLN A 176 -11.05 -17.19 -4.65
N ASP A 177 -11.83 -17.89 -5.47
CA ASP A 177 -11.31 -18.93 -6.36
C ASP A 177 -10.30 -18.38 -7.36
N LEU A 178 -10.58 -17.20 -7.93
CA LEU A 178 -9.63 -16.49 -8.79
C LEU A 178 -8.29 -16.20 -8.08
N LEU A 179 -8.33 -15.78 -6.81
CA LEU A 179 -7.13 -15.50 -6.02
C LEU A 179 -6.33 -16.78 -5.73
N VAL A 180 -7.01 -17.89 -5.43
CA VAL A 180 -6.36 -19.20 -5.23
C VAL A 180 -5.65 -19.63 -6.51
N HIS A 181 -6.36 -19.60 -7.64
CA HIS A 181 -5.77 -19.96 -8.93
C HIS A 181 -4.57 -19.08 -9.31
N TYR A 182 -4.64 -17.78 -9.03
CA TYR A 182 -3.51 -16.89 -9.25
C TYR A 182 -2.29 -17.30 -8.42
N MET A 183 -2.48 -17.61 -7.13
CA MET A 183 -1.40 -18.07 -6.26
C MET A 183 -0.80 -19.41 -6.72
N ASP A 184 -1.66 -20.37 -7.08
CA ASP A 184 -1.23 -21.68 -7.60
C ASP A 184 -0.42 -21.53 -8.90
N SER A 185 -0.78 -20.57 -9.76
CA SER A 185 -0.06 -20.32 -11.02
C SER A 185 1.27 -19.56 -10.86
N SER A 186 1.46 -18.89 -9.72
CA SER A 186 2.66 -18.08 -9.44
C SER A 186 3.75 -18.85 -8.69
N CYS A 187 3.46 -20.11 -8.32
CA CYS A 187 4.38 -21.02 -7.63
C CYS A 187 5.12 -21.95 -8.61
#